data_AF-A0A6A7KBM4-F1
#
_entry.id   AF-A0A6A7KBM4-F1
#
_cell.length_a   1.000
_cell.length_b   1.000
_cell.length_c   1.000
_cell.angle_alpha   90.00
_cell.angle_beta   90.00
_cell.angle_gamma   90.00
#
_symmetry.space_group_name_H-M   'P 1'
#
loop_
_entity.id
_entity.type
_entity.pdbx_description
1 polymer ?
#
loop_
_entity_poly.entity_id
_entity_poly.type
_entity_poly.pdbx_seq_one_letter_code
_entity_poly.pdbx_strand_id
1 'polypeptide(L)'
;MKDKRTLLFARVFNPIALAVYGFTCYYVYSLCQYGGIKRKLPMIAVGVLLLFMWILWCSLLKPKYKNKSSENKKQQSISTEKVSADLHKVNTSKIWYRIACFILIVTTSMTAIGIYRSGINYNGKLSWFIADLKNKREVEFTQNNIYEYGIEGIFDAIENKMDIPKELFVSSDFILRFEKGGNILSFDTYLYGRNENGETESFLITYNANRSPKITVYLNGYVNEDYDQQHRLEPLFDMLQVIQLENTVSKWNQEEYGILYSGLRNWGYNTSGIVTIDKEGMTQQEEYAEDQIVGFTVSVYVPGKESIFIPKRFIADWETVTLEPEITDQEKQAIVGYTDIDGEEAFFLDQGKGYRLTVADAALGSRFYVLDLTLDGGLTWETINKDPFSNEAGVSAGITFIDENLGFIGISHSGGSYGNLFRSEDGGKLYKQVVIPKVEVSLNESETYVAFDLPGMPYKEGEKLSLLVEQGEDGDYKGGIKALYQSEDRGITWKYIKEVENE
;
A
#
# COMPACT_ATOMS: atom_id res chain seq x y z
N MET A 1 44.82 41.38 17.59
CA MET A 1 43.36 41.19 17.36
C MET A 1 42.97 39.71 17.22
N LYS A 2 43.74 38.87 16.50
CA LYS A 2 43.46 37.42 16.35
C LYS A 2 43.36 36.67 17.70
N ASP A 3 44.30 36.88 18.62
CA ASP A 3 44.29 36.18 19.92
C ASP A 3 43.09 36.55 20.82
N LYS A 4 42.58 37.79 20.70
CA LYS A 4 41.39 38.25 21.43
C LYS A 4 40.12 37.54 20.94
N ARG A 5 40.01 37.29 19.64
CA ARG A 5 38.90 36.53 19.05
C ARG A 5 38.97 35.06 19.47
N THR A 6 40.15 34.44 19.46
CA THR A 6 40.32 33.03 19.86
C THR A 6 40.00 32.81 21.34
N LEU A 7 40.39 33.74 22.23
CA LEU A 7 40.03 33.69 23.65
C LEU A 7 38.52 33.83 23.88
N LEU A 8 37.84 34.65 23.07
CA LEU A 8 36.38 34.80 23.12
C LEU A 8 35.67 33.54 22.63
N PHE A 9 36.08 32.97 21.50
CA PHE A 9 35.49 31.73 20.99
C PHE A 9 35.79 30.50 21.88
N ALA A 10 36.98 30.41 22.47
CA ALA A 10 37.30 29.38 23.45
C ALA A 10 36.40 29.45 24.69
N ARG A 11 35.93 30.66 25.05
CA ARG A 11 34.94 30.86 26.12
C ARG A 11 33.52 30.49 25.68
N VAL A 12 33.14 30.84 24.47
CA VAL A 12 31.82 30.47 23.90
C VAL A 12 31.69 28.96 23.84
N PHE A 13 32.71 28.25 23.34
CA PHE A 13 32.77 26.80 23.32
C PHE A 13 33.29 26.19 24.63
N ASN A 14 32.69 26.61 25.74
CA ASN A 14 32.93 25.99 27.04
C ASN A 14 32.52 24.50 26.99
N PRO A 15 33.27 23.58 27.64
CA PRO A 15 32.89 22.16 27.73
C PRO A 15 31.43 21.92 28.13
N ILE A 16 30.89 22.72 29.06
CA ILE A 16 29.49 22.62 29.51
C ILE A 16 28.53 23.00 28.38
N ALA A 17 28.83 24.08 27.65
CA ALA A 17 28.02 24.50 26.51
C ALA A 17 28.05 23.44 25.39
N LEU A 18 29.21 22.81 25.13
CA LEU A 18 29.32 21.70 24.17
C LEU A 18 28.55 20.46 24.64
N ALA A 19 28.52 20.15 25.94
CA ALA A 19 27.72 19.05 26.48
C ALA A 19 26.22 19.31 26.32
N VAL A 20 25.75 20.52 26.61
CA VAL A 20 24.35 20.94 26.38
C VAL A 20 24.01 20.89 24.87
N TYR A 21 24.95 21.30 24.02
CA TYR A 21 24.80 21.20 22.57
C TYR A 21 24.66 19.75 22.10
N GLY A 22 25.57 18.86 22.50
CA GLY A 22 25.50 17.43 22.16
C GLY A 22 24.23 16.76 22.68
N PHE A 23 23.81 17.11 23.90
CA PHE A 23 22.52 16.67 24.45
C PHE A 23 21.34 17.13 23.59
N THR A 24 21.32 18.41 23.19
CA THR A 24 20.28 18.96 22.31
C THR A 24 20.26 18.22 20.96
N CYS A 25 21.43 18.04 20.33
CA CYS A 25 21.58 17.28 19.09
C CYS A 25 21.06 15.84 19.19
N TYR A 26 21.38 15.14 20.28
CA TYR A 26 20.87 13.80 20.55
C TYR A 26 19.35 13.77 20.61
N TYR A 27 18.72 14.72 21.30
CA TYR A 27 17.26 14.78 21.39
C TYR A 27 16.59 15.17 20.07
N VAL A 28 17.22 16.04 19.27
CA VAL A 28 16.74 16.36 17.91
C VAL A 28 16.77 15.11 17.03
N TYR A 29 17.91 14.43 16.94
CA TYR A 29 18.02 13.18 16.18
C TYR A 29 17.04 12.11 16.69
N SER A 30 16.96 11.92 18.01
CA SER A 30 16.04 10.96 18.63
C SER A 30 14.57 11.30 18.36
N LEU A 31 14.21 12.58 18.26
CA LEU A 31 12.87 13.01 17.87
C LEU A 31 12.58 12.64 16.41
N CYS A 32 13.52 12.89 15.49
CA CYS A 32 13.39 12.52 14.08
C CYS A 32 13.32 11.00 13.88
N GLN A 33 14.15 10.22 14.57
CA GLN A 33 14.19 8.77 14.42
C GLN A 33 12.98 8.09 15.07
N TYR A 34 12.67 8.43 16.32
CA TYR A 34 11.71 7.67 17.15
C TYR A 34 10.45 8.45 17.54
N GLY A 35 10.32 9.72 17.17
CA GLY A 35 9.18 10.55 17.56
C GLY A 35 9.17 10.85 19.07
N GLY A 36 7.97 10.96 19.65
CA GLY A 36 7.79 11.28 21.08
C GLY A 36 7.83 12.78 21.38
N ILE A 37 7.13 13.58 20.56
CA ILE A 37 7.08 15.05 20.62
C ILE A 37 6.85 15.55 22.06
N LYS A 38 5.84 15.00 22.76
CA LYS A 38 5.48 15.41 24.13
C LYS A 38 6.64 15.34 25.13
N ARG A 39 7.54 14.36 25.01
CA ARG A 39 8.67 14.16 25.94
C ARG A 39 9.95 14.86 25.46
N LYS A 40 10.23 14.85 24.16
CA LYS A 40 11.53 15.28 23.62
C LYS A 40 11.55 16.76 23.22
N LEU A 41 10.44 17.30 22.74
CA LEU A 41 10.37 18.72 22.34
C LEU A 41 10.66 19.68 23.51
N PRO A 42 10.13 19.47 24.74
CA PRO A 42 10.51 20.30 25.88
C PRO A 42 12.00 20.25 26.21
N MET A 43 12.63 19.07 26.10
CA MET A 43 14.07 18.91 26.35
C MET A 43 14.93 19.66 25.32
N ILE A 44 14.52 19.62 24.04
CA ILE A 44 15.15 20.42 22.98
C ILE A 44 15.00 21.90 23.28
N ALA A 45 13.79 22.37 23.64
CA ALA A 45 13.53 23.76 23.96
C ALA A 45 14.38 24.28 25.13
N VAL A 46 14.51 23.49 26.21
CA VAL A 46 15.38 23.81 27.35
C VAL A 46 16.85 23.88 26.91
N GLY A 47 17.32 22.93 26.11
CA GLY A 47 18.69 22.91 25.59
C GLY A 47 19.00 24.16 24.75
N VAL A 48 18.11 24.50 23.81
CA VAL A 48 18.23 25.71 22.97
C VAL A 48 18.21 26.98 23.82
N LEU A 49 17.33 27.07 24.82
CA LEU A 49 17.25 28.23 25.72
C LEU A 49 18.54 28.38 26.54
N LEU A 50 19.08 27.30 27.10
CA LEU A 50 20.34 27.34 27.86
C LEU A 50 21.52 27.81 26.99
N LEU A 51 21.60 27.32 25.75
CA LEU A 51 22.62 27.75 24.79
C LEU A 51 22.46 29.23 24.41
N PHE A 52 21.22 29.67 24.18
CA PHE A 52 20.92 31.06 23.89
C PHE A 52 21.31 31.98 25.05
N MET A 53 20.92 31.64 26.28
CA MET A 53 21.29 32.37 27.50
C MET A 53 22.81 32.39 27.70
N TRP A 54 23.51 31.30 27.39
CA TRP A 54 24.98 31.22 27.46
C TRP A 54 25.67 32.15 26.44
N ILE A 55 25.18 32.16 25.20
CA ILE A 55 25.70 33.05 24.14
C ILE A 55 25.46 34.52 24.50
N LEU A 56 24.26 34.83 25.02
CA LEU A 56 23.87 36.18 25.45
C LEU A 56 24.71 36.64 26.67
N TRP A 57 24.97 35.75 27.62
CA TRP A 57 25.90 36.02 28.73
C TRP A 57 27.33 36.30 28.24
N CYS A 58 27.82 35.52 27.27
CA CYS A 58 29.14 35.71 26.67
C CYS A 58 29.26 37.03 25.89
N SER A 59 28.19 37.51 25.25
CA SER A 59 28.18 38.78 24.51
C SER A 59 28.10 40.00 25.44
N LEU A 60 27.41 39.90 26.58
CA LEU A 60 27.30 40.97 27.58
C LEU A 60 28.56 41.13 28.44
N LEU A 61 29.35 40.07 28.63
CA LEU A 61 30.64 40.12 29.33
C LEU A 61 31.69 40.86 28.49
N LYS A 62 31.73 42.20 28.59
CA LYS A 62 32.84 42.99 28.07
C LYS A 62 34.15 42.50 28.71
N PRO A 63 35.23 42.31 27.93
CA PRO A 63 36.52 41.97 28.51
C PRO A 63 36.93 43.09 29.47
N LYS A 64 37.05 42.80 30.77
CA LYS A 64 37.68 43.70 31.74
C LYS A 64 39.13 43.91 31.31
N TYR A 65 39.38 44.93 30.50
CA TYR A 65 40.73 45.35 30.17
C TYR A 65 41.14 46.40 31.20
N LYS A 66 42.09 46.05 32.09
CA LYS A 66 42.85 47.07 32.80
C LYS A 66 43.62 47.84 31.73
N ASN A 67 43.18 49.06 31.41
CA ASN A 67 44.04 50.07 30.81
C ASN A 67 45.22 50.26 31.78
N LYS A 68 46.38 49.69 31.46
CA LYS A 68 47.65 50.20 31.96
C LYS A 68 48.22 51.11 30.89
N SER A 69 47.60 52.27 30.73
CA SER A 69 48.28 53.47 30.26
C SER A 69 49.07 54.03 31.45
N SER A 70 50.37 54.19 31.26
CA SER A 70 51.35 54.97 32.03
C SER A 70 50.99 55.37 33.47
N GLU A 71 51.62 54.73 34.45
CA GLU A 71 52.42 55.41 35.48
C GLU A 71 53.20 54.42 36.36
N ASN A 72 54.44 54.80 36.64
CA ASN A 72 55.38 54.30 37.65
C ASN A 72 56.09 52.94 37.43
N LYS A 73 57.29 53.08 36.82
CA LYS A 73 58.48 52.25 37.10
C LYS A 73 58.83 52.35 38.59
N LYS A 74 58.66 51.26 39.35
CA LYS A 74 59.66 50.75 40.31
C LYS A 74 59.23 49.40 40.87
N GLN A 75 60.23 48.53 41.04
CA GLN A 75 60.21 47.19 41.64
C GLN A 75 59.62 46.03 40.82
N GLN A 76 60.50 45.48 39.97
CA GLN A 76 61.09 44.14 40.11
C GLN A 76 60.17 42.92 40.14
N SER A 77 60.41 42.04 39.16
CA SER A 77 59.81 40.71 38.91
C SER A 77 58.37 40.70 38.39
N ILE A 78 58.19 41.12 37.12
CA ILE A 78 57.31 40.30 36.26
C ILE A 78 58.06 38.99 36.12
N SER A 79 57.76 38.02 36.98
CA SER A 79 58.34 36.70 36.88
C SER A 79 58.16 36.21 35.44
N THR A 80 59.22 35.69 34.85
CA THR A 80 59.19 34.96 33.57
C THR A 80 58.03 33.94 33.60
N GLU A 81 57.73 33.44 34.79
CA GLU A 81 56.55 32.67 35.19
C GLU A 81 55.19 33.32 34.84
N LYS A 82 54.91 34.59 35.15
CA LYS A 82 53.62 35.25 34.81
C LYS A 82 53.44 35.46 33.30
N VAL A 83 54.50 35.87 32.59
CA VAL A 83 54.48 36.02 31.13
C VAL A 83 54.35 34.64 30.46
N SER A 84 55.07 33.64 30.96
CA SER A 84 54.94 32.25 30.50
C SER A 84 53.57 31.65 30.80
N ALA A 85 52.93 31.99 31.93
CA ALA A 85 51.60 31.54 32.30
C ALA A 85 50.51 32.18 31.41
N ASP A 86 50.64 33.46 31.06
CA ASP A 86 49.73 34.14 30.13
C ASP A 86 49.89 33.61 28.68
N LEU A 87 51.13 33.36 28.23
CA LEU A 87 51.42 32.72 26.94
C LEU A 87 50.92 31.27 26.89
N HIS A 88 51.14 30.50 27.96
CA HIS A 88 50.63 29.15 28.13
C HIS A 88 49.10 29.15 28.08
N LYS A 89 48.42 30.04 28.82
CA LYS A 89 46.97 30.20 28.81
C LYS A 89 46.41 30.52 27.43
N VAL A 90 47.08 31.39 26.66
CA VAL A 90 46.69 31.68 25.27
C VAL A 90 46.87 30.45 24.39
N ASN A 91 47.97 29.71 24.50
CA ASN A 91 48.20 28.50 23.72
C ASN A 91 47.22 27.36 24.08
N THR A 92 46.95 27.11 25.36
CA THR A 92 45.94 26.15 25.82
C THR A 92 44.55 26.54 25.28
N SER A 93 44.20 27.84 25.27
CA SER A 93 42.92 28.30 24.72
C SER A 93 42.81 28.12 23.20
N LYS A 94 43.92 28.25 22.46
CA LYS A 94 43.99 27.99 21.01
C LYS A 94 43.81 26.50 20.71
N ILE A 95 44.43 25.63 21.50
CA ILE A 95 44.30 24.18 21.38
C ILE A 95 42.86 23.76 21.70
N TRP A 96 42.31 24.23 22.82
CA TRP A 96 40.92 23.97 23.19
C TRP A 96 39.93 24.43 22.12
N TYR A 97 40.10 25.64 21.58
CA TYR A 97 39.26 26.15 20.50
C TYR A 97 39.25 25.21 19.28
N ARG A 98 40.41 24.68 18.87
CA ARG A 98 40.49 23.73 17.75
C ARG A 98 39.76 22.41 18.06
N ILE A 99 39.96 21.86 19.26
CA ILE A 99 39.28 20.65 19.72
C ILE A 99 37.76 20.86 19.77
N ALA A 100 37.31 21.98 20.33
CA ALA A 100 35.91 22.36 20.41
C ALA A 100 35.26 22.49 19.02
N CYS A 101 35.94 23.13 18.07
CA CYS A 101 35.47 23.20 16.68
C CYS A 101 35.36 21.81 16.05
N PHE A 102 36.33 20.93 16.28
CA PHE A 102 36.28 19.56 15.79
C PHE A 102 35.09 18.78 16.39
N ILE A 103 34.90 18.83 17.72
CA ILE A 103 33.76 18.19 18.39
C ILE A 103 32.43 18.71 17.84
N LEU A 104 32.32 20.03 17.65
CA LEU A 104 31.12 20.64 17.09
C LEU A 104 30.86 20.11 15.67
N ILE A 105 31.85 20.16 14.78
CA ILE A 105 31.73 19.67 13.41
C ILE A 105 31.28 18.20 13.41
N VAL A 106 31.96 17.33 14.16
CA VAL A 106 31.64 15.90 14.22
C VAL A 106 30.22 15.66 14.74
N THR A 107 29.85 16.31 15.85
CA THR A 107 28.52 16.16 16.46
C THR A 107 27.42 16.65 15.50
N THR A 108 27.62 17.80 14.86
CA THR A 108 26.68 18.34 13.87
C THR A 108 26.56 17.40 12.67
N SER A 109 27.68 16.94 12.12
CA SER A 109 27.69 16.05 10.95
C SER A 109 27.00 14.73 11.25
N MET A 110 27.30 14.10 12.39
CA MET A 110 26.62 12.86 12.81
C MET A 110 25.11 13.07 12.98
N THR A 111 24.71 14.18 13.61
CA THR A 111 23.30 14.52 13.80
C THR A 111 22.61 14.77 12.46
N ALA A 112 23.23 15.51 11.55
CA ALA A 112 22.70 15.79 10.23
C ALA A 112 22.52 14.52 9.39
N ILE A 113 23.52 13.63 9.37
CA ILE A 113 23.43 12.32 8.71
C ILE A 113 22.30 11.49 9.34
N GLY A 114 22.18 11.51 10.66
CA GLY A 114 21.10 10.83 11.38
C GLY A 114 19.73 11.34 10.95
N ILE A 115 19.51 12.66 10.97
CA ILE A 115 18.25 13.29 10.55
C ILE A 115 17.93 12.97 9.10
N TYR A 116 18.92 13.07 8.20
CA TYR A 116 18.76 12.73 6.80
C TYR A 116 18.29 11.28 6.63
N ARG A 117 18.96 10.32 7.29
CA ARG A 117 18.54 8.92 7.28
C ARG A 117 17.14 8.73 7.84
N SER A 118 16.79 9.41 8.94
CA SER A 118 15.43 9.35 9.51
C SER A 118 14.34 9.89 8.57
N GLY A 119 14.70 10.76 7.62
CA GLY A 119 13.79 11.33 6.62
C GLY A 119 13.66 10.49 5.34
N ILE A 120 14.55 9.52 5.10
CA ILE A 120 14.41 8.55 4.00
C ILE A 120 13.18 7.69 4.27
N ASN A 121 12.44 7.33 3.22
CA ASN A 121 11.24 6.50 3.31
C ASN A 121 11.45 5.29 4.24
N TYR A 122 10.48 5.09 5.13
CA TYR A 122 10.41 3.99 6.11
C TYR A 122 11.56 3.89 7.13
N ASN A 123 12.47 4.87 7.22
CA ASN A 123 13.63 4.80 8.11
C ASN A 123 13.47 5.50 9.47
N GLY A 124 12.42 6.32 9.67
CA GLY A 124 12.21 7.02 10.94
C GLY A 124 10.86 7.72 11.05
N LYS A 125 10.53 8.25 12.23
CA LYS A 125 9.28 9.01 12.42
C LYS A 125 9.21 10.29 11.59
N LEU A 126 10.36 10.86 11.25
CA LEU A 126 10.43 12.01 10.34
C LEU A 126 9.93 11.66 8.93
N SER A 127 10.25 10.48 8.39
CA SER A 127 9.75 10.07 7.07
C SER A 127 8.22 9.96 7.06
N TRP A 128 7.63 9.39 8.12
CA TRP A 128 6.18 9.32 8.29
C TRP A 128 5.54 10.71 8.41
N PHE A 129 6.15 11.62 9.18
CA PHE A 129 5.67 13.00 9.30
C PHE A 129 5.70 13.73 7.95
N ILE A 130 6.76 13.55 7.16
CA ILE A 130 6.87 14.14 5.81
C ILE A 130 5.82 13.53 4.87
N ALA A 131 5.62 12.21 4.93
CA ALA A 131 4.61 11.52 4.14
C ALA A 131 3.19 12.02 4.47
N ASP A 132 2.83 12.09 5.75
CA ASP A 132 1.54 12.62 6.21
C ASP A 132 1.37 14.09 5.77
N LEU A 133 2.42 14.90 5.89
CA LEU A 133 2.35 16.32 5.49
C LEU A 133 2.08 16.48 3.99
N LYS A 134 2.65 15.61 3.15
CA LYS A 134 2.43 15.62 1.70
C LYS A 134 1.05 15.06 1.34
N ASN A 135 0.71 13.90 1.89
CA ASN A 135 -0.32 13.03 1.36
C ASN A 135 -1.55 12.89 2.27
N LYS A 136 -1.63 13.56 3.43
CA LYS A 136 -2.78 13.45 4.33
C LYS A 136 -3.43 14.82 4.56
N ARG A 137 -4.75 14.88 4.51
CA ARG A 137 -5.57 16.03 4.90
C ARG A 137 -6.60 15.58 5.93
N GLU A 138 -6.91 16.45 6.88
CA GLU A 138 -7.98 16.24 7.86
C GLU A 138 -8.95 17.40 7.79
N VAL A 139 -10.25 17.12 7.74
CA VAL A 139 -11.31 18.11 7.50
C VAL A 139 -12.36 18.01 8.60
N GLU A 140 -12.86 19.14 9.10
CA GLU A 140 -13.95 19.12 10.10
C GLU A 140 -15.24 18.65 9.43
N PHE A 141 -15.99 17.77 10.11
CA PHE A 141 -17.22 17.21 9.56
C PHE A 141 -18.42 17.55 10.45
N THR A 142 -19.14 18.59 10.04
CA THR A 142 -20.30 19.12 10.78
C THR A 142 -21.63 18.69 10.19
N GLN A 143 -21.71 18.49 8.88
CA GLN A 143 -22.91 18.04 8.16
C GLN A 143 -22.98 16.51 8.16
N ASN A 144 -23.04 15.93 9.35
CA ASN A 144 -22.88 14.49 9.55
C ASN A 144 -24.20 13.71 9.62
N ASN A 145 -25.33 14.32 9.30
CA ASN A 145 -26.62 13.64 9.25
C ASN A 145 -27.02 13.35 7.80
N ILE A 146 -27.14 12.07 7.46
CA ILE A 146 -27.40 11.63 6.09
C ILE A 146 -28.84 11.92 5.62
N TYR A 147 -29.80 12.07 6.53
CA TYR A 147 -31.17 12.42 6.15
C TYR A 147 -31.33 13.91 5.86
N GLU A 148 -30.52 14.76 6.50
CA GLU A 148 -30.59 16.21 6.32
C GLU A 148 -29.69 16.70 5.19
N TYR A 149 -28.48 16.13 5.07
CA TYR A 149 -27.43 16.64 4.17
C TYR A 149 -27.03 15.65 3.06
N GLY A 150 -27.62 14.45 3.04
CA GLY A 150 -27.25 13.41 2.09
C GLY A 150 -25.78 12.98 2.25
N ILE A 151 -25.21 12.47 1.16
CA ILE A 151 -23.77 12.21 1.08
C ILE A 151 -23.00 13.44 0.60
N GLU A 152 -23.69 14.42 0.02
CA GLU A 152 -23.18 15.72 -0.40
C GLU A 152 -22.47 16.43 0.75
N GLY A 153 -23.01 16.36 1.97
CA GLY A 153 -22.37 16.91 3.16
C GLY A 153 -20.96 16.37 3.44
N ILE A 154 -20.62 15.17 2.95
CA ILE A 154 -19.26 14.62 3.03
C ILE A 154 -18.33 15.36 2.06
N PHE A 155 -18.75 15.52 0.81
CA PHE A 155 -17.93 16.10 -0.25
C PHE A 155 -17.84 17.62 -0.12
N ASP A 156 -18.92 18.30 0.25
CA ASP A 156 -18.92 19.72 0.62
C ASP A 156 -17.89 20.03 1.69
N ALA A 157 -17.80 19.18 2.72
CA ALA A 157 -16.81 19.35 3.78
C ALA A 157 -15.39 19.31 3.20
N ILE A 158 -15.09 18.34 2.34
CA ILE A 158 -13.75 18.15 1.76
C ILE A 158 -13.40 19.26 0.77
N GLU A 159 -14.32 19.63 -0.12
CA GLU A 159 -14.15 20.68 -1.14
C GLU A 159 -13.85 22.05 -0.51
N ASN A 160 -14.38 22.33 0.68
CA ASN A 160 -14.05 23.54 1.43
C ASN A 160 -12.56 23.65 1.82
N LYS A 161 -11.78 22.56 1.75
CA LYS A 161 -10.37 22.51 2.14
C LYS A 161 -9.42 22.16 1.01
N MET A 162 -9.89 21.45 -0.02
CA MET A 162 -9.08 20.99 -1.12
C MET A 162 -9.93 20.77 -2.37
N ASP A 163 -9.33 20.99 -3.53
CA ASP A 163 -10.01 20.71 -4.80
C ASP A 163 -10.13 19.20 -4.99
N ILE A 164 -11.30 18.78 -5.48
CA ILE A 164 -11.58 17.40 -5.89
C ILE A 164 -12.05 17.44 -7.35
N PRO A 165 -11.64 16.47 -8.19
CA PRO A 165 -12.17 16.30 -9.54
C PRO A 165 -13.70 16.24 -9.58
N LYS A 166 -14.30 16.84 -10.62
CA LYS A 166 -15.75 16.80 -10.83
C LYS A 166 -16.26 15.40 -11.17
N GLU A 167 -15.45 14.64 -11.89
CA GLU A 167 -15.77 13.27 -12.27
C GLU A 167 -14.90 12.33 -11.46
N LEU A 168 -15.55 11.46 -10.69
CA LEU A 168 -14.91 10.54 -9.76
C LEU A 168 -15.37 9.11 -10.05
N PHE A 169 -14.44 8.19 -9.82
CA PHE A 169 -14.61 6.76 -9.99
C PHE A 169 -14.23 6.06 -8.69
N VAL A 170 -14.95 4.99 -8.34
CA VAL A 170 -14.69 4.18 -7.16
C VAL A 170 -13.66 3.11 -7.52
N SER A 171 -12.51 3.11 -6.85
CA SER A 171 -11.46 2.10 -7.01
C SER A 171 -11.75 0.82 -6.20
N SER A 172 -12.60 0.95 -5.19
CA SER A 172 -13.07 -0.16 -4.34
C SER A 172 -14.58 -0.01 -4.13
N ASP A 173 -15.02 0.05 -2.87
CA ASP A 173 -16.39 0.36 -2.52
C ASP A 173 -16.51 1.74 -1.87
N PHE A 174 -17.72 2.29 -1.88
CA PHE A 174 -18.19 3.30 -0.94
C PHE A 174 -19.01 2.59 0.13
N ILE A 175 -18.52 2.58 1.37
CA ILE A 175 -19.17 1.93 2.51
C ILE A 175 -19.46 3.00 3.56
N LEU A 176 -20.72 3.18 3.91
CA LEU A 176 -21.16 4.13 4.93
C LEU A 176 -22.02 3.42 5.98
N ARG A 177 -21.83 3.76 7.25
CA ARG A 177 -22.64 3.32 8.39
C ARG A 177 -23.22 4.51 9.12
N PHE A 178 -24.48 4.41 9.50
CA PHE A 178 -25.21 5.47 10.18
C PHE A 178 -26.19 4.90 11.20
N GLU A 179 -26.50 5.69 12.22
CA GLU A 179 -27.46 5.31 13.25
C GLU A 179 -28.91 5.58 12.81
N LYS A 180 -29.86 5.07 13.59
CA LYS A 180 -31.30 5.24 13.33
C LYS A 180 -31.74 6.69 13.08
N GLY A 181 -31.14 7.65 13.78
CA GLY A 181 -31.41 9.09 13.64
C GLY A 181 -30.72 9.76 12.44
N GLY A 182 -29.98 9.02 11.61
CA GLY A 182 -29.30 9.54 10.42
C GLY A 182 -27.86 10.01 10.65
N ASN A 183 -27.39 10.08 11.90
CA ASN A 183 -26.00 10.49 12.14
C ASN A 183 -25.03 9.43 11.63
N ILE A 184 -24.10 9.88 10.80
CA ILE A 184 -23.07 9.05 10.18
C ILE A 184 -22.06 8.63 11.27
N LEU A 185 -21.85 7.32 11.40
CA LEU A 185 -20.93 6.72 12.36
C LEU A 185 -19.55 6.52 11.75
N SER A 186 -19.51 6.08 10.50
CA SER A 186 -18.27 5.88 9.75
C SER A 186 -18.54 5.79 8.26
N PHE A 187 -17.55 6.14 7.46
CA PHE A 187 -17.52 5.76 6.06
C PHE A 187 -16.08 5.55 5.60
N ASP A 188 -15.93 4.75 4.55
CA ASP A 188 -14.66 4.47 3.90
C ASP A 188 -14.90 4.32 2.40
N THR A 189 -14.09 5.01 1.61
CA THR A 189 -14.12 4.88 0.16
C THR A 189 -12.77 5.24 -0.44
N TYR A 190 -12.44 4.59 -1.55
CA TYR A 190 -11.27 4.93 -2.35
C TYR A 190 -11.69 5.41 -3.73
N LEU A 191 -11.41 6.68 -4.02
CA LEU A 191 -11.84 7.35 -5.25
C LEU A 191 -10.64 7.82 -6.09
N TYR A 192 -10.88 8.01 -7.39
CA TYR A 192 -9.93 8.67 -8.29
C TYR A 192 -10.63 9.47 -9.37
N GLY A 193 -9.92 10.45 -9.93
CA GLY A 193 -10.43 11.30 -11.00
C GLY A 193 -9.32 12.13 -11.64
N ARG A 194 -9.64 12.86 -12.71
CA ARG A 194 -8.67 13.75 -13.37
C ARG A 194 -8.80 15.18 -12.87
N ASN A 195 -7.68 15.77 -12.49
CA ASN A 195 -7.64 17.19 -12.17
C ASN A 195 -7.78 18.06 -13.43
N GLU A 196 -7.80 19.39 -13.27
CA GLU A 196 -7.95 20.35 -14.39
C GLU A 196 -6.83 20.23 -15.45
N ASN A 197 -5.68 19.67 -15.08
CA ASN A 197 -4.56 19.44 -15.99
C ASN A 197 -4.63 18.07 -16.69
N GLY A 198 -5.60 17.24 -16.36
CA GLY A 198 -5.76 15.88 -16.88
C GLY A 198 -4.91 14.82 -16.17
N GLU A 199 -4.28 15.16 -15.04
CA GLU A 199 -3.50 14.21 -14.25
C GLU A 199 -4.42 13.44 -13.28
N THR A 200 -4.14 12.14 -13.11
CA THR A 200 -4.87 11.28 -12.18
C THR A 200 -4.54 11.65 -10.74
N GLU A 201 -5.59 11.90 -9.95
CA GLU A 201 -5.51 12.07 -8.50
C GLU A 201 -6.37 11.01 -7.81
N SER A 202 -5.91 10.52 -6.66
CA SER A 202 -6.62 9.50 -5.88
C SER A 202 -6.80 9.93 -4.42
N PHE A 203 -7.92 9.50 -3.84
CA PHE A 203 -8.45 9.98 -2.57
C PHE A 203 -8.99 8.80 -1.75
N LEU A 204 -8.24 8.34 -0.76
CA LEU A 204 -8.77 7.43 0.25
C LEU A 204 -9.43 8.26 1.36
N ILE A 205 -10.76 8.28 1.37
CA ILE A 205 -11.57 9.11 2.26
C ILE A 205 -12.15 8.22 3.35
N THR A 206 -11.83 8.54 4.61
CA THR A 206 -12.23 7.74 5.76
C THR A 206 -12.68 8.61 6.92
N TYR A 207 -13.72 8.15 7.61
CA TYR A 207 -14.27 8.78 8.80
C TYR A 207 -14.72 7.73 9.81
N ASN A 208 -14.49 8.01 11.10
CA ASN A 208 -14.98 7.18 12.19
C ASN A 208 -15.22 8.05 13.43
N ALA A 209 -16.48 8.25 13.78
CA ALA A 209 -16.92 9.11 14.88
C ALA A 209 -16.31 8.72 16.24
N ASN A 210 -16.04 7.43 16.46
CA ASN A 210 -15.42 6.94 17.70
C ASN A 210 -13.92 7.26 17.80
N ARG A 211 -13.27 7.57 16.67
CA ARG A 211 -11.83 7.89 16.63
C ARG A 211 -11.57 9.39 16.53
N SER A 212 -12.34 10.10 15.71
CA SER A 212 -12.12 11.52 15.41
C SER A 212 -13.41 12.17 14.87
N PRO A 213 -13.69 13.44 15.20
CA PRO A 213 -14.77 14.20 14.57
C PRO A 213 -14.41 14.68 13.15
N LYS A 214 -13.23 14.36 12.64
CA LYS A 214 -12.71 14.83 11.35
C LYS A 214 -12.70 13.72 10.30
N ILE A 215 -13.00 14.07 9.06
CA ILE A 215 -12.73 13.26 7.88
C ILE A 215 -11.23 13.27 7.63
N THR A 216 -10.68 12.10 7.31
CA THR A 216 -9.29 11.96 6.86
C THR A 216 -9.28 11.62 5.38
N VAL A 217 -8.49 12.36 4.61
CA VAL A 217 -8.28 12.12 3.17
C VAL A 217 -6.81 11.83 2.96
N TYR A 218 -6.49 10.62 2.46
CA TYR A 218 -5.15 10.31 1.97
C TYR A 218 -5.11 10.49 0.45
N LEU A 219 -4.04 11.11 -0.03
CA LEU A 219 -3.83 11.54 -1.40
C LEU A 219 -2.72 10.72 -2.05
N ASN A 220 -2.74 10.68 -3.39
CA ASN A 220 -1.65 10.14 -4.20
C ASN A 220 -1.33 8.67 -3.90
N GLY A 221 -2.36 7.87 -3.63
CA GLY A 221 -2.24 6.42 -3.61
C GLY A 221 -2.31 5.82 -5.02
N TYR A 222 -2.01 4.54 -5.12
CA TYR A 222 -2.08 3.80 -6.39
C TYR A 222 -3.51 3.38 -6.72
N VAL A 223 -3.94 3.63 -7.95
CA VAL A 223 -5.24 3.24 -8.51
C VAL A 223 -5.06 2.72 -9.94
N ASN A 224 -5.98 1.88 -10.40
CA ASN A 224 -6.03 1.50 -11.79
C ASN A 224 -6.62 2.66 -12.60
N GLU A 225 -5.86 3.19 -13.56
CA GLU A 225 -6.24 4.39 -14.33
C GLU A 225 -7.06 4.04 -15.59
N ASP A 226 -7.99 3.08 -15.47
CA ASP A 226 -8.83 2.59 -16.56
C ASP A 226 -9.98 3.55 -16.92
N TYR A 227 -10.43 4.37 -15.96
CA TYR A 227 -11.59 5.26 -16.07
C TYR A 227 -12.84 4.53 -16.56
N ASP A 228 -13.01 3.28 -16.11
CA ASP A 228 -14.16 2.47 -16.49
C ASP A 228 -15.45 3.15 -16.05
N GLN A 229 -16.35 3.35 -17.00
CA GLN A 229 -17.67 3.94 -16.78
C GLN A 229 -18.52 3.13 -15.79
N GLN A 230 -18.21 1.85 -15.61
CA GLN A 230 -18.81 1.01 -14.59
C GLN A 230 -18.51 1.47 -13.15
N HIS A 231 -17.42 2.19 -12.94
CA HIS A 231 -17.00 2.63 -11.61
C HIS A 231 -17.37 4.08 -11.29
N ARG A 232 -18.17 4.78 -12.13
CA ARG A 232 -18.59 6.16 -11.85
C ARG A 232 -19.20 6.30 -10.46
N LEU A 233 -18.88 7.38 -9.75
CA LEU A 233 -19.47 7.69 -8.44
C LEU A 233 -20.79 8.46 -8.55
N GLU A 234 -20.98 9.22 -9.62
CA GLU A 234 -22.15 10.11 -9.80
C GLU A 234 -23.51 9.42 -9.62
N PRO A 235 -23.74 8.18 -10.10
CA PRO A 235 -25.02 7.50 -9.88
C PRO A 235 -25.34 7.26 -8.41
N LEU A 236 -24.34 7.18 -7.52
CA LEU A 236 -24.57 7.11 -6.08
C LEU A 236 -25.31 8.36 -5.55
N PHE A 237 -24.89 9.55 -5.98
CA PHE A 237 -25.50 10.81 -5.56
C PHE A 237 -26.93 10.90 -6.06
N ASP A 238 -27.13 10.70 -7.36
CA ASP A 238 -28.44 10.77 -8.01
C ASP A 238 -29.45 9.81 -7.36
N MET A 239 -29.04 8.57 -7.10
CA MET A 239 -29.90 7.58 -6.48
C MET A 239 -30.21 7.93 -5.01
N LEU A 240 -29.23 8.37 -4.23
CA LEU A 240 -29.46 8.71 -2.82
C LEU A 240 -30.35 9.96 -2.63
N GLN A 241 -30.43 10.85 -3.62
CA GLN A 241 -31.37 11.98 -3.59
C GLN A 241 -32.84 11.55 -3.69
N VAL A 242 -33.12 10.47 -4.42
CA VAL A 242 -34.49 9.97 -4.64
C VAL A 242 -34.87 8.81 -3.73
N ILE A 243 -33.89 8.04 -3.24
CA ILE A 243 -34.13 6.97 -2.27
C ILE A 243 -34.62 7.56 -0.95
N GLN A 244 -35.84 7.19 -0.54
CA GLN A 244 -36.38 7.53 0.77
C GLN A 244 -35.71 6.67 1.86
N LEU A 245 -34.48 7.05 2.24
CA LEU A 245 -33.60 6.25 3.09
C LEU A 245 -34.20 5.99 4.47
N GLU A 246 -34.71 7.03 5.15
CA GLU A 246 -35.33 6.91 6.49
C GLU A 246 -36.53 5.95 6.48
N ASN A 247 -37.42 6.09 5.49
CA ASN A 247 -38.58 5.20 5.30
C ASN A 247 -38.16 3.76 4.94
N THR A 248 -37.02 3.60 4.29
CA THR A 248 -36.48 2.29 3.91
C THR A 248 -36.00 1.54 5.15
N VAL A 249 -35.16 2.18 5.96
CA VAL A 249 -34.51 1.52 7.10
C VAL A 249 -35.40 1.38 8.32
N SER A 250 -36.35 2.30 8.53
CA SER A 250 -37.30 2.27 9.65
C SER A 250 -38.10 0.96 9.75
N LYS A 251 -38.27 0.24 8.64
CA LYS A 251 -38.95 -1.06 8.56
C LYS A 251 -38.21 -2.19 9.29
N TRP A 252 -36.89 -2.10 9.45
CA TRP A 252 -36.09 -3.12 10.12
C TRP A 252 -35.95 -2.91 11.63
N ASN A 253 -36.27 -1.70 12.11
CA ASN A 253 -36.21 -1.30 13.53
C ASN A 253 -34.88 -1.72 14.21
N GLN A 254 -33.76 -1.34 13.60
CA GLN A 254 -32.41 -1.53 14.15
C GLN A 254 -31.81 -0.19 14.56
N GLU A 255 -30.70 -0.26 15.29
CA GLU A 255 -29.98 0.95 15.76
C GLU A 255 -28.94 1.45 14.75
N GLU A 256 -28.43 0.56 13.87
CA GLU A 256 -27.39 0.85 12.89
C GLU A 256 -27.80 0.30 11.51
N TYR A 257 -27.49 1.08 10.48
CA TYR A 257 -27.74 0.77 9.08
C TYR A 257 -26.49 1.07 8.24
N GLY A 258 -26.44 0.46 7.06
CA GLY A 258 -25.33 0.60 6.12
C GLY A 258 -25.78 0.95 4.70
N ILE A 259 -24.93 1.67 3.98
CA ILE A 259 -24.99 1.87 2.54
C ILE A 259 -23.72 1.29 1.93
N LEU A 260 -23.87 0.57 0.83
CA LEU A 260 -22.79 0.04 0.01
C LEU A 260 -23.04 0.42 -1.44
N TYR A 261 -21.99 0.90 -2.10
CA TYR A 261 -21.97 1.18 -3.53
C TYR A 261 -20.61 0.82 -4.12
N SER A 262 -20.62 0.13 -5.26
CA SER A 262 -19.42 -0.37 -5.94
C SER A 262 -19.41 0.01 -7.42
N GLY A 263 -20.24 0.98 -7.82
CA GLY A 263 -20.52 1.24 -9.24
C GLY A 263 -21.59 0.29 -9.81
N LEU A 264 -21.37 -0.13 -11.05
CA LEU A 264 -22.21 -1.06 -11.79
C LEU A 264 -22.09 -2.46 -11.19
N ARG A 265 -23.21 -3.15 -11.01
CA ARG A 265 -23.23 -4.52 -10.52
C ARG A 265 -24.09 -5.41 -11.39
N ASN A 266 -23.60 -6.63 -11.63
CA ASN A 266 -24.37 -7.72 -12.20
C ASN A 266 -24.91 -8.62 -11.08
N TRP A 267 -26.23 -8.70 -10.97
CA TRP A 267 -26.94 -9.56 -10.02
C TRP A 267 -27.44 -10.86 -10.66
N GLY A 268 -27.14 -11.08 -11.94
CA GLY A 268 -27.65 -12.20 -12.72
C GLY A 268 -29.18 -12.22 -12.66
N TYR A 269 -29.75 -13.39 -12.36
CA TYR A 269 -31.20 -13.54 -12.22
C TYR A 269 -31.69 -13.42 -10.77
N ASN A 270 -30.85 -12.94 -9.85
CA ASN A 270 -31.19 -12.87 -8.43
C ASN A 270 -32.04 -11.64 -8.13
N THR A 271 -33.34 -11.85 -7.95
CA THR A 271 -34.30 -10.79 -7.58
C THR A 271 -34.32 -10.47 -6.08
N SER A 272 -33.53 -11.16 -5.26
CA SER A 272 -33.56 -10.98 -3.80
C SER A 272 -33.23 -9.54 -3.41
N GLY A 273 -34.22 -8.84 -2.85
CA GLY A 273 -34.06 -7.46 -2.38
C GLY A 273 -33.83 -6.43 -3.49
N ILE A 274 -33.93 -6.81 -4.77
CA ILE A 274 -33.80 -5.89 -5.91
C ILE A 274 -35.03 -4.99 -5.97
N VAL A 275 -34.77 -3.69 -6.09
CA VAL A 275 -35.78 -2.66 -6.22
C VAL A 275 -35.35 -1.71 -7.33
N THR A 276 -36.10 -1.66 -8.41
CA THR A 276 -35.91 -0.67 -9.46
C THR A 276 -36.48 0.67 -8.97
N ILE A 277 -35.78 1.77 -9.22
CA ILE A 277 -36.18 3.12 -8.81
C ILE A 277 -36.10 4.09 -9.99
N ASP A 278 -37.08 4.98 -10.09
CA ASP A 278 -37.13 6.06 -11.09
C ASP A 278 -36.67 7.43 -10.54
N LYS A 279 -36.52 8.42 -11.44
CA LYS A 279 -36.08 9.78 -11.08
C LYS A 279 -37.06 10.51 -10.17
N GLU A 280 -38.31 10.05 -10.12
CA GLU A 280 -39.35 10.56 -9.23
C GLU A 280 -39.35 9.86 -7.85
N GLY A 281 -38.49 8.86 -7.66
CA GLY A 281 -38.37 8.08 -6.42
C GLY A 281 -39.44 7.00 -6.27
N MET A 282 -40.17 6.67 -7.34
CA MET A 282 -41.09 5.54 -7.36
C MET A 282 -40.29 4.25 -7.42
N THR A 283 -40.73 3.26 -6.64
CA THR A 283 -40.01 2.00 -6.50
C THR A 283 -40.86 0.84 -7.00
N GLN A 284 -40.26 -0.03 -7.79
CA GLN A 284 -40.84 -1.29 -8.24
C GLN A 284 -39.98 -2.44 -7.72
N GLN A 285 -40.61 -3.38 -7.04
CA GLN A 285 -39.92 -4.58 -6.59
C GLN A 285 -39.85 -5.58 -7.73
N GLU A 286 -38.66 -6.11 -8.00
CA GLU A 286 -38.49 -7.17 -8.99
C GLU A 286 -38.89 -8.50 -8.36
N GLU A 287 -39.94 -9.13 -8.89
CA GLU A 287 -40.40 -10.45 -8.43
C GLU A 287 -39.83 -11.58 -9.29
N TYR A 288 -39.56 -11.30 -10.57
CA TYR A 288 -39.05 -12.23 -11.56
C TYR A 288 -38.13 -11.51 -12.54
N ALA A 289 -37.09 -12.18 -13.03
CA ALA A 289 -36.13 -11.63 -13.98
C ALA A 289 -36.13 -12.48 -15.26
N GLU A 290 -36.59 -11.89 -16.37
CA GLU A 290 -36.47 -12.49 -17.71
C GLU A 290 -35.05 -12.37 -18.24
N ASP A 291 -34.42 -11.22 -17.99
CA ASP A 291 -33.05 -10.89 -18.37
C ASP A 291 -32.15 -10.75 -17.12
N GLN A 292 -30.83 -10.74 -17.33
CA GLN A 292 -29.90 -10.45 -16.23
C GLN A 292 -30.12 -9.04 -15.69
N ILE A 293 -30.16 -8.94 -14.37
CA ILE A 293 -30.32 -7.69 -13.63
C ILE A 293 -28.94 -7.04 -13.50
N VAL A 294 -28.71 -6.00 -14.28
CA VAL A 294 -27.46 -5.24 -14.28
C VAL A 294 -27.76 -3.76 -14.14
N GLY A 295 -27.02 -3.07 -13.27
CA GLY A 295 -27.18 -1.63 -13.11
C GLY A 295 -26.38 -1.08 -11.95
N PHE A 296 -26.27 0.26 -11.91
CA PHE A 296 -25.69 0.95 -10.76
C PHE A 296 -26.55 0.66 -9.54
N THR A 297 -25.91 0.12 -8.50
CA THR A 297 -26.64 -0.43 -7.37
C THR A 297 -26.25 0.24 -6.06
N VAL A 298 -27.22 0.88 -5.42
CA VAL A 298 -27.12 1.34 -4.03
C VAL A 298 -27.75 0.30 -3.12
N SER A 299 -26.93 -0.36 -2.31
CA SER A 299 -27.38 -1.36 -1.35
C SER A 299 -27.54 -0.76 0.04
N VAL A 300 -28.76 -0.79 0.57
CA VAL A 300 -29.08 -0.40 1.95
C VAL A 300 -29.26 -1.68 2.78
N TYR A 301 -28.61 -1.78 3.93
CA TYR A 301 -28.57 -3.01 4.71
C TYR A 301 -28.47 -2.79 6.23
N VAL A 302 -28.60 -3.88 6.99
CA VAL A 302 -28.33 -3.92 8.43
C VAL A 302 -26.99 -4.62 8.66
N PRO A 303 -25.95 -3.92 9.12
CA PRO A 303 -24.63 -4.50 9.29
C PRO A 303 -24.61 -5.75 10.18
N GLY A 304 -24.04 -6.84 9.66
CA GLY A 304 -23.85 -8.12 10.37
C GLY A 304 -25.14 -8.92 10.57
N LYS A 305 -26.25 -8.53 9.91
CA LYS A 305 -27.54 -9.23 9.97
C LYS A 305 -28.16 -9.42 8.58
N GLU A 306 -27.35 -9.45 7.53
CA GLU A 306 -27.77 -9.50 6.13
C GLU A 306 -28.49 -10.82 5.78
N SER A 307 -28.26 -11.88 6.56
CA SER A 307 -28.99 -13.16 6.45
C SER A 307 -30.39 -13.12 7.09
N ILE A 308 -30.65 -12.15 7.96
CA ILE A 308 -31.95 -11.94 8.63
C ILE A 308 -32.74 -10.86 7.91
N PHE A 309 -32.07 -9.74 7.58
CA PHE A 309 -32.62 -8.61 6.86
C PHE A 309 -31.98 -8.57 5.49
N ILE A 310 -32.72 -9.03 4.48
CA ILE A 310 -32.28 -8.98 3.08
C ILE A 310 -32.00 -7.51 2.73
N PRO A 311 -30.78 -7.17 2.26
CA PRO A 311 -30.45 -5.84 1.78
C PRO A 311 -31.42 -5.37 0.70
N LYS A 312 -31.82 -4.10 0.78
CA LYS A 312 -32.54 -3.45 -0.32
C LYS A 312 -31.53 -2.88 -1.30
N ARG A 313 -31.56 -3.39 -2.52
CA ARG A 313 -30.63 -3.11 -3.61
C ARG A 313 -31.37 -2.28 -4.64
N PHE A 314 -31.23 -0.96 -4.53
CA PHE A 314 -31.85 -0.04 -5.47
C PHE A 314 -31.05 -0.03 -6.76
N ILE A 315 -31.73 -0.10 -7.90
CA ILE A 315 -31.15 0.00 -9.25
C ILE A 315 -31.87 1.12 -10.00
N ALA A 316 -31.12 2.07 -10.54
CA ALA A 316 -31.67 3.18 -11.30
C ALA A 316 -32.25 2.70 -12.64
N ASP A 317 -33.49 3.08 -12.96
CA ASP A 317 -34.14 2.72 -14.23
C ASP A 317 -33.84 3.67 -15.39
N TRP A 318 -33.32 4.86 -15.06
CA TRP A 318 -33.00 5.91 -16.02
C TRP A 318 -31.59 5.80 -16.59
N GLU A 319 -30.78 4.91 -16.02
CA GLU A 319 -29.51 4.51 -16.57
C GLU A 319 -29.68 3.13 -17.21
N THR A 320 -30.09 3.11 -18.48
CA THR A 320 -30.06 1.86 -19.25
C THR A 320 -28.61 1.49 -19.49
N VAL A 321 -28.09 0.61 -18.66
CA VAL A 321 -26.80 -0.02 -18.85
C VAL A 321 -27.04 -1.14 -19.83
N THR A 322 -26.78 -0.86 -21.10
CA THR A 322 -26.54 -1.96 -22.03
C THR A 322 -25.20 -2.49 -21.59
N LEU A 323 -25.15 -3.71 -21.04
CA LEU A 323 -23.92 -4.47 -21.17
C LEU A 323 -23.60 -4.37 -22.66
N GLU A 324 -22.49 -3.72 -23.04
CA GLU A 324 -21.90 -4.07 -24.34
C GLU A 324 -21.91 -5.59 -24.32
N PRO A 325 -22.64 -6.24 -25.24
CA PRO A 325 -22.96 -7.65 -25.11
C PRO A 325 -21.66 -8.33 -24.78
N GLU A 326 -21.58 -8.86 -23.57
CA GLU A 326 -20.45 -9.61 -23.08
C GLU A 326 -20.33 -10.75 -24.08
N ILE A 327 -19.45 -10.53 -25.04
CA ILE A 327 -19.13 -11.39 -26.18
C ILE A 327 -20.34 -12.17 -26.69
N THR A 328 -21.08 -11.58 -27.63
CA THR A 328 -22.10 -12.28 -28.45
C THR A 328 -21.62 -13.69 -28.81
N ASP A 329 -22.53 -14.68 -28.80
CA ASP A 329 -22.29 -16.13 -29.05
C ASP A 329 -21.42 -16.47 -30.30
N GLN A 330 -21.06 -15.48 -31.13
CA GLN A 330 -20.11 -15.59 -32.22
C GLN A 330 -18.62 -15.57 -31.80
N GLU A 331 -18.22 -15.08 -30.62
CA GLU A 331 -16.84 -15.27 -30.08
C GLU A 331 -16.76 -16.26 -28.91
N LYS A 332 -17.78 -17.09 -28.69
CA LYS A 332 -17.62 -18.36 -27.93
C LYS A 332 -16.63 -19.33 -28.61
N GLN A 333 -16.16 -19.03 -29.81
CA GLN A 333 -14.92 -19.58 -30.29
C GLN A 333 -13.74 -18.80 -29.71
N ALA A 334 -13.28 -19.22 -28.52
CA ALA A 334 -11.88 -19.19 -28.03
C ALA A 334 -11.62 -18.56 -26.64
N ILE A 335 -12.21 -19.10 -25.57
CA ILE A 335 -11.45 -19.23 -24.31
C ILE A 335 -11.49 -20.70 -23.89
N VAL A 336 -10.82 -21.53 -24.68
CA VAL A 336 -10.38 -22.86 -24.24
C VAL A 336 -8.88 -22.74 -24.08
N GLY A 337 -8.38 -23.06 -22.90
CA GLY A 337 -6.99 -22.85 -22.52
C GLY A 337 -6.84 -21.85 -21.37
N TYR A 338 -5.62 -21.35 -21.22
CA TYR A 338 -5.23 -20.42 -20.18
C TYR A 338 -5.80 -19.02 -20.42
N THR A 339 -6.23 -18.35 -19.35
CA THR A 339 -6.63 -16.94 -19.35
C THR A 339 -6.33 -16.33 -17.99
N ASP A 340 -6.25 -15.01 -17.93
CA ASP A 340 -6.22 -14.23 -16.68
C ASP A 340 -7.60 -13.58 -16.50
N ILE A 341 -8.18 -13.70 -15.30
CA ILE A 341 -9.46 -13.08 -14.92
C ILE A 341 -9.18 -12.18 -13.72
N ASP A 342 -9.13 -10.86 -13.94
CA ASP A 342 -8.89 -9.86 -12.90
C ASP A 342 -7.61 -10.09 -12.07
N GLY A 343 -6.54 -10.57 -12.70
CA GLY A 343 -5.27 -10.88 -12.06
C GLY A 343 -5.22 -12.25 -11.37
N GLU A 344 -6.22 -13.10 -11.60
CA GLU A 344 -6.27 -14.49 -11.18
C GLU A 344 -6.10 -15.43 -12.38
N GLU A 345 -5.15 -16.34 -12.29
CA GLU A 345 -4.89 -17.31 -13.36
C GLU A 345 -6.02 -18.35 -13.45
N ALA A 346 -6.56 -18.53 -14.65
CA ALA A 346 -7.63 -19.46 -14.96
C ALA A 346 -7.33 -20.33 -16.17
N PHE A 347 -7.99 -21.49 -16.24
CA PHE A 347 -7.90 -22.40 -17.36
C PHE A 347 -9.26 -23.04 -17.67
N PHE A 348 -9.70 -22.94 -18.92
CA PHE A 348 -10.93 -23.55 -19.41
C PHE A 348 -10.64 -24.80 -20.24
N LEU A 349 -11.18 -25.95 -19.84
CA LEU A 349 -11.10 -27.19 -20.62
C LEU A 349 -12.01 -27.14 -21.85
N ASP A 350 -13.14 -26.48 -21.70
CA ASP A 350 -14.14 -26.23 -22.73
C ASP A 350 -14.93 -24.95 -22.38
N GLN A 351 -15.96 -24.63 -23.16
CA GLN A 351 -16.75 -23.41 -23.00
C GLN A 351 -17.55 -23.33 -21.69
N GLY A 352 -17.75 -24.45 -20.99
CA GLY A 352 -18.48 -24.50 -19.73
C GLY A 352 -17.58 -24.76 -18.53
N LYS A 353 -16.64 -25.71 -18.65
CA LYS A 353 -15.82 -26.17 -17.53
C LYS A 353 -14.48 -25.43 -17.47
N GLY A 354 -14.27 -24.70 -16.37
CA GLY A 354 -13.04 -23.97 -16.13
C GLY A 354 -12.61 -23.97 -14.67
N TYR A 355 -11.35 -23.60 -14.43
CA TYR A 355 -10.72 -23.58 -13.12
C TYR A 355 -10.00 -22.26 -12.91
N ARG A 356 -9.93 -21.76 -11.68
CA ARG A 356 -9.22 -20.52 -11.34
C ARG A 356 -8.53 -20.62 -9.99
N LEU A 357 -7.35 -20.02 -9.87
CA LEU A 357 -6.61 -19.87 -8.61
C LEU A 357 -6.92 -18.53 -7.96
N THR A 358 -7.71 -18.58 -6.89
CA THR A 358 -8.17 -17.39 -6.15
C THR A 358 -7.32 -17.18 -4.90
N VAL A 359 -6.94 -15.93 -4.61
CA VAL A 359 -6.09 -15.62 -3.44
C VAL A 359 -6.90 -15.76 -2.14
N ALA A 360 -6.45 -16.65 -1.27
CA ALA A 360 -7.09 -16.94 0.02
C ALA A 360 -6.52 -16.10 1.17
N ASP A 361 -5.21 -15.85 1.16
CA ASP A 361 -4.47 -15.06 2.14
C ASP A 361 -3.18 -14.54 1.53
N ALA A 362 -2.60 -13.47 2.07
CA ALA A 362 -1.35 -12.88 1.58
C ALA A 362 -0.51 -12.28 2.70
N ALA A 363 0.78 -12.61 2.74
CA ALA A 363 1.73 -12.10 3.71
C ALA A 363 3.15 -11.98 3.10
N LEU A 364 3.85 -10.88 3.40
CA LEU A 364 5.27 -10.66 3.05
C LEU A 364 5.61 -10.88 1.56
N GLY A 365 4.69 -10.58 0.64
CA GLY A 365 4.90 -10.77 -0.80
C GLY A 365 4.63 -12.19 -1.30
N SER A 366 4.09 -13.07 -0.47
CA SER A 366 3.62 -14.42 -0.82
C SER A 366 2.11 -14.51 -0.63
N ARG A 367 1.47 -15.38 -1.41
CA ARG A 367 0.01 -15.62 -1.41
C ARG A 367 -0.27 -17.11 -1.16
N PHE A 368 -1.38 -17.38 -0.50
CA PHE A 368 -2.00 -18.70 -0.41
C PHE A 368 -3.22 -18.71 -1.33
N TYR A 369 -3.53 -19.85 -1.93
CA TYR A 369 -4.56 -19.95 -2.96
C TYR A 369 -5.63 -20.98 -2.59
N VAL A 370 -6.82 -20.82 -3.16
CA VAL A 370 -7.81 -21.88 -3.33
C VAL A 370 -8.00 -22.14 -4.83
N LEU A 371 -8.50 -23.33 -5.18
CA LEU A 371 -8.90 -23.67 -6.54
C LEU A 371 -10.43 -23.68 -6.63
N ASP A 372 -10.94 -22.84 -7.51
CA ASP A 372 -12.36 -22.76 -7.85
C ASP A 372 -12.64 -23.45 -9.20
N LEU A 373 -13.85 -23.97 -9.35
CA LEU A 373 -14.38 -24.63 -10.55
C LEU A 373 -15.64 -23.90 -11.02
N THR A 374 -15.75 -23.67 -12.32
CA THR A 374 -16.98 -23.27 -12.99
C THR A 374 -17.47 -24.40 -13.91
N LEU A 375 -18.79 -24.49 -14.09
CA LEU A 375 -19.45 -25.39 -15.04
C LEU A 375 -20.33 -24.64 -16.06
N ASP A 376 -20.36 -23.31 -15.98
CA ASP A 376 -21.20 -22.43 -16.77
C ASP A 376 -20.39 -21.33 -17.48
N GLY A 377 -19.10 -21.58 -17.73
CA GLY A 377 -18.24 -20.70 -18.51
C GLY A 377 -17.72 -19.50 -17.72
N GLY A 378 -17.70 -19.59 -16.39
CA GLY A 378 -17.19 -18.56 -15.49
C GLY A 378 -18.26 -17.65 -14.88
N LEU A 379 -19.54 -17.93 -15.12
CA LEU A 379 -20.65 -17.16 -14.53
C LEU A 379 -20.78 -17.45 -13.02
N THR A 380 -20.57 -18.70 -12.61
CA THR A 380 -20.53 -19.11 -11.21
C THR A 380 -19.30 -19.97 -10.92
N TRP A 381 -18.78 -19.83 -9.70
CA TRP A 381 -17.55 -20.50 -9.24
C TRP A 381 -17.78 -21.19 -7.88
N GLU A 382 -17.32 -22.43 -7.76
CA GLU A 382 -17.36 -23.23 -6.53
C GLU A 382 -15.95 -23.65 -6.14
N THR A 383 -15.55 -23.42 -4.88
CA THR A 383 -14.25 -23.88 -4.36
C THR A 383 -14.20 -25.40 -4.21
N ILE A 384 -13.37 -26.05 -5.02
CA ILE A 384 -13.18 -27.51 -5.01
C ILE A 384 -11.94 -27.96 -4.23
N ASN A 385 -10.98 -27.06 -4.01
CA ASN A 385 -9.79 -27.35 -3.21
C ASN A 385 -9.33 -26.10 -2.45
N LYS A 386 -9.24 -26.20 -1.12
CA LYS A 386 -8.87 -25.07 -0.24
C LYS A 386 -7.37 -24.91 -0.02
N ASP A 387 -6.57 -25.87 -0.47
CA ASP A 387 -5.12 -25.88 -0.30
C ASP A 387 -4.46 -26.63 -1.49
N PRO A 388 -4.55 -26.08 -2.71
CA PRO A 388 -4.04 -26.74 -3.90
C PRO A 388 -2.50 -26.84 -3.91
N PHE A 389 -1.80 -25.98 -3.16
CA PHE A 389 -0.34 -25.97 -3.05
C PHE A 389 0.21 -26.64 -1.76
N SER A 390 -0.61 -27.42 -1.04
CA SER A 390 -0.16 -28.20 0.13
C SER A 390 0.57 -27.38 1.20
N ASN A 391 0.06 -26.19 1.54
CA ASN A 391 0.61 -25.20 2.48
C ASN A 391 1.84 -24.41 1.98
N GLU A 392 2.20 -24.51 0.70
CA GLU A 392 3.19 -23.61 0.11
C GLU A 392 2.57 -22.23 -0.18
N ALA A 393 3.31 -21.18 0.19
CA ALA A 393 2.99 -19.80 -0.13
C ALA A 393 3.93 -19.27 -1.20
N GLY A 394 3.45 -18.46 -2.13
CA GLY A 394 4.25 -17.95 -3.24
C GLY A 394 3.40 -17.13 -4.21
N VAL A 395 3.84 -17.00 -5.46
CA VAL A 395 3.06 -16.37 -6.53
C VAL A 395 2.69 -17.45 -7.54
N SER A 396 1.43 -17.50 -7.96
CA SER A 396 0.97 -18.43 -9.02
C SER A 396 1.88 -18.32 -10.25
N ALA A 397 2.25 -19.45 -10.82
CA ALA A 397 3.16 -19.55 -11.96
C ALA A 397 2.57 -20.40 -13.10
N GLY A 398 1.24 -20.40 -13.20
CA GLY A 398 0.48 -21.09 -14.23
C GLY A 398 -0.52 -22.11 -13.70
N ILE A 399 -1.58 -22.30 -14.48
CA ILE A 399 -2.57 -23.36 -14.35
C ILE A 399 -2.84 -23.97 -15.73
N THR A 400 -2.93 -25.30 -15.80
CA THR A 400 -3.35 -26.00 -17.02
C THR A 400 -4.07 -27.30 -16.72
N PHE A 401 -5.03 -27.68 -17.57
CA PHE A 401 -5.62 -29.01 -17.56
C PHE A 401 -5.44 -29.68 -18.92
N ILE A 402 -4.94 -30.91 -18.91
CA ILE A 402 -4.77 -31.72 -20.12
C ILE A 402 -6.07 -32.43 -20.49
N ASP A 403 -6.83 -32.85 -19.48
CA ASP A 403 -8.15 -33.46 -19.59
C ASP A 403 -8.96 -33.20 -18.30
N GLU A 404 -10.19 -33.73 -18.23
CA GLU A 404 -11.08 -33.53 -17.07
C GLU A 404 -10.51 -33.96 -15.71
N ASN A 405 -9.52 -34.85 -15.70
CA ASN A 405 -8.93 -35.41 -14.49
C ASN A 405 -7.50 -34.90 -14.25
N LEU A 406 -6.70 -34.77 -15.32
CA LEU A 406 -5.28 -34.42 -15.25
C LEU A 406 -5.08 -32.90 -15.33
N GLY A 407 -4.68 -32.30 -14.21
CA GLY A 407 -4.38 -30.88 -14.08
C GLY A 407 -3.00 -30.63 -13.50
N PHE A 408 -2.44 -29.45 -13.79
CA PHE A 408 -1.18 -28.97 -13.25
C PHE A 408 -1.31 -27.51 -12.82
N ILE A 409 -0.62 -27.17 -11.73
CA ILE A 409 -0.52 -25.80 -11.21
C ILE A 409 0.92 -25.52 -10.79
N GLY A 410 1.37 -24.29 -10.97
CA GLY A 410 2.71 -23.83 -10.64
C GLY A 410 2.68 -22.78 -9.55
N ILE A 411 3.69 -22.79 -8.69
CA ILE A 411 3.94 -21.71 -7.74
C ILE A 411 5.41 -21.33 -7.78
N SER A 412 5.66 -20.02 -7.85
CA SER A 412 7.00 -19.44 -7.82
C SER A 412 7.31 -18.81 -6.47
N HIS A 413 8.60 -18.79 -6.15
CA HIS A 413 9.15 -18.36 -4.88
C HIS A 413 10.23 -17.29 -5.10
N SER A 414 10.57 -16.55 -4.05
CA SER A 414 11.65 -15.55 -4.06
C SER A 414 11.56 -14.55 -5.23
N GLY A 415 10.35 -14.12 -5.60
CA GLY A 415 10.16 -13.14 -6.68
C GLY A 415 10.30 -13.71 -8.09
N GLY A 416 10.13 -15.03 -8.27
CA GLY A 416 10.21 -15.68 -9.58
C GLY A 416 11.54 -16.40 -9.84
N SER A 417 12.41 -16.52 -8.84
CA SER A 417 13.71 -17.18 -9.00
C SER A 417 13.63 -18.69 -9.20
N TYR A 418 12.67 -19.36 -8.56
CA TYR A 418 12.46 -20.79 -8.73
C TYR A 418 10.99 -21.12 -8.48
N GLY A 419 10.55 -22.30 -8.89
CA GLY A 419 9.17 -22.72 -8.69
C GLY A 419 8.97 -24.22 -8.55
N ASN A 420 7.79 -24.57 -8.06
CA ASN A 420 7.33 -25.94 -7.89
C ASN A 420 6.11 -26.17 -8.78
N LEU A 421 6.07 -27.34 -9.42
CA LEU A 421 4.94 -27.81 -10.21
C LEU A 421 4.17 -28.85 -9.40
N PHE A 422 2.84 -28.79 -9.43
CA PHE A 422 1.95 -29.75 -8.80
C PHE A 422 1.06 -30.41 -9.85
N ARG A 423 0.69 -31.66 -9.60
CA ARG A 423 -0.14 -32.48 -10.49
C ARG A 423 -1.36 -33.02 -9.74
N SER A 424 -2.52 -32.94 -10.38
CA SER A 424 -3.76 -33.59 -9.97
C SER A 424 -4.15 -34.68 -10.95
N GLU A 425 -4.83 -35.71 -10.47
CA GLU A 425 -5.40 -36.80 -11.28
C GLU A 425 -6.89 -37.02 -11.01
N ASP A 426 -7.53 -36.11 -10.28
CA ASP A 426 -8.92 -36.18 -9.84
C ASP A 426 -9.71 -34.88 -10.11
N GLY A 427 -9.25 -34.10 -11.10
CA GLY A 427 -9.92 -32.87 -11.53
C GLY A 427 -9.68 -31.69 -10.59
N GLY A 428 -8.52 -31.64 -9.93
CA GLY A 428 -8.10 -30.52 -9.08
C GLY A 428 -8.45 -30.67 -7.60
N LYS A 429 -9.10 -31.77 -7.18
CA LYS A 429 -9.49 -31.99 -5.78
C LYS A 429 -8.29 -32.26 -4.88
N LEU A 430 -7.29 -32.96 -5.39
CA LEU A 430 -6.02 -33.22 -4.72
C LEU A 430 -4.85 -32.95 -5.67
N TYR A 431 -3.78 -32.36 -5.11
CA TYR A 431 -2.54 -32.10 -5.80
C TYR A 431 -1.37 -32.76 -5.09
N LYS A 432 -0.36 -33.17 -5.87
CA LYS A 432 0.94 -33.65 -5.38
C LYS A 432 2.04 -32.92 -6.12
N GLN A 433 3.07 -32.50 -5.40
CA GLN A 433 4.24 -31.89 -6.01
C GLN A 433 4.94 -32.88 -6.95
N VAL A 434 5.34 -32.38 -8.12
CA VAL A 434 6.09 -33.11 -9.14
C VAL A 434 7.58 -32.91 -8.88
N VAL A 435 8.34 -34.00 -8.92
CA VAL A 435 9.80 -33.94 -8.84
C VAL A 435 10.37 -33.94 -10.26
N ILE A 436 10.95 -32.82 -10.67
CA ILE A 436 11.63 -32.68 -11.95
C ILE A 436 13.13 -32.96 -11.74
N PRO A 437 13.77 -33.85 -12.51
CA PRO A 437 15.19 -34.11 -12.37
C PRO A 437 16.02 -32.86 -12.66
N LYS A 438 16.94 -32.54 -11.75
CA LYS A 438 17.81 -31.37 -11.89
C LYS A 438 18.87 -31.61 -12.96
N VAL A 439 19.14 -30.58 -13.76
CA VAL A 439 20.23 -30.56 -14.73
C VAL A 439 21.29 -29.58 -14.21
N GLU A 440 22.47 -30.11 -13.92
CA GLU A 440 23.61 -29.30 -13.51
C GLU A 440 24.41 -28.83 -14.72
N VAL A 441 24.75 -27.55 -14.73
CA VAL A 441 25.59 -26.91 -15.76
C VAL A 441 26.84 -26.35 -15.11
N SER A 442 27.94 -26.28 -15.86
CA SER A 442 29.22 -25.80 -15.34
C SER A 442 29.23 -24.27 -15.23
N LEU A 443 29.55 -23.76 -14.03
CA LEU A 443 29.89 -22.35 -13.81
C LEU A 443 31.35 -22.07 -14.20
N ASN A 444 32.25 -23.00 -13.86
CA ASN A 444 33.67 -23.00 -14.21
C ASN A 444 34.22 -24.44 -14.22
N GLU A 445 35.54 -24.62 -14.37
CA GLU A 445 36.18 -25.95 -14.44
C GLU A 445 35.98 -26.83 -13.20
N SER A 446 35.54 -26.25 -12.07
CA SER A 446 35.42 -26.94 -10.77
C SER A 446 34.03 -26.87 -10.12
N GLU A 447 33.13 -26.01 -10.60
CA GLU A 447 31.83 -25.75 -9.96
C GLU A 447 30.68 -25.91 -10.95
N THR A 448 29.59 -26.55 -10.49
CA THR A 448 28.32 -26.69 -11.21
C THR A 448 27.18 -26.06 -10.42
N TYR A 449 26.11 -25.68 -11.12
CA TYR A 449 24.87 -25.20 -10.53
C TYR A 449 23.65 -25.66 -11.35
N VAL A 450 22.46 -25.57 -10.76
CA VAL A 450 21.21 -25.92 -11.44
C VAL A 450 20.68 -24.66 -12.10
N ALA A 451 20.69 -24.64 -13.43
CA ALA A 451 20.25 -23.46 -14.18
C ALA A 451 18.76 -23.47 -14.55
N PHE A 452 18.05 -24.58 -14.38
CA PHE A 452 16.65 -24.72 -14.78
C PHE A 452 15.80 -25.14 -13.58
N ASP A 453 15.14 -24.19 -12.95
CA ASP A 453 14.44 -24.36 -11.67
C ASP A 453 13.11 -23.62 -11.57
N LEU A 454 12.63 -22.98 -12.65
CA LEU A 454 11.27 -22.46 -12.75
C LEU A 454 10.47 -23.25 -13.81
N PRO A 455 9.66 -24.26 -13.41
CA PRO A 455 8.89 -25.06 -14.35
C PRO A 455 7.72 -24.26 -14.93
N GLY A 456 7.56 -24.30 -16.26
CA GLY A 456 6.35 -23.84 -16.93
C GLY A 456 5.19 -24.84 -16.83
N MET A 457 4.15 -24.65 -17.64
CA MET A 457 3.01 -25.56 -17.69
C MET A 457 3.20 -26.70 -18.70
N PRO A 458 2.93 -27.96 -18.32
CA PRO A 458 2.94 -29.08 -19.25
C PRO A 458 1.95 -28.91 -20.41
N TYR A 459 2.34 -29.33 -21.61
CA TYR A 459 1.45 -29.39 -22.77
C TYR A 459 1.56 -30.74 -23.48
N LYS A 460 0.51 -31.10 -24.22
CA LYS A 460 0.44 -32.38 -24.92
C LYS A 460 1.15 -32.29 -26.27
N GLU A 461 2.07 -33.22 -26.52
CA GLU A 461 2.78 -33.38 -27.79
C GLU A 461 2.65 -34.84 -28.25
N GLY A 462 1.64 -35.10 -29.08
CA GLY A 462 1.24 -36.47 -29.43
C GLY A 462 0.71 -37.23 -28.21
N GLU A 463 1.29 -38.39 -27.90
CA GLU A 463 0.91 -39.21 -26.74
C GLU A 463 1.71 -38.87 -25.46
N LYS A 464 2.68 -37.94 -25.54
CA LYS A 464 3.55 -37.55 -24.43
C LYS A 464 3.18 -36.17 -23.90
N LEU A 465 3.62 -35.87 -22.68
CA LEU A 465 3.63 -34.50 -22.18
C LEU A 465 5.03 -33.91 -22.32
N SER A 466 5.09 -32.66 -22.75
CA SER A 466 6.29 -31.85 -22.83
C SER A 466 6.22 -30.73 -21.79
N LEU A 467 7.35 -30.38 -21.21
CA LEU A 467 7.49 -29.33 -20.20
C LEU A 467 8.75 -28.53 -20.47
N LEU A 468 8.62 -27.21 -20.57
CA LEU A 468 9.75 -26.30 -20.60
C LEU A 468 10.03 -25.81 -19.18
N VAL A 469 11.28 -25.91 -18.75
CA VAL A 469 11.76 -25.40 -17.47
C VAL A 469 12.70 -24.23 -17.75
N GLU A 470 12.36 -23.09 -17.17
CA GLU A 470 13.06 -21.81 -17.28
C GLU A 470 14.06 -21.67 -16.13
N GLN A 471 14.81 -20.56 -16.14
CA GLN A 471 15.91 -20.30 -15.21
C GLN A 471 15.53 -19.36 -14.05
N GLY A 472 14.25 -18.97 -13.98
CA GLY A 472 13.80 -17.92 -13.09
C GLY A 472 14.31 -16.52 -13.44
N GLU A 473 13.86 -15.54 -12.67
CA GLU A 473 14.22 -14.12 -12.85
C GLU A 473 15.70 -13.81 -12.59
N ASP A 474 16.42 -14.68 -11.85
CA ASP A 474 17.86 -14.57 -11.57
C ASP A 474 18.74 -15.37 -12.54
N GLY A 475 18.15 -16.06 -13.51
CA GLY A 475 18.86 -16.88 -14.48
C GLY A 475 19.59 -16.09 -15.55
N ASP A 476 20.88 -16.39 -15.76
CA ASP A 476 21.74 -15.79 -16.79
C ASP A 476 22.44 -16.83 -17.70
N TYR A 477 22.13 -18.12 -17.52
CA TYR A 477 22.78 -19.21 -18.23
C TYR A 477 22.48 -19.13 -19.73
N LYS A 478 23.54 -18.97 -20.53
CA LYS A 478 23.49 -18.94 -22.01
C LYS A 478 22.40 -18.00 -22.57
N GLY A 479 22.10 -16.90 -21.89
CA GLY A 479 21.10 -15.93 -22.36
C GLY A 479 19.65 -16.37 -22.14
N GLY A 480 19.37 -17.09 -21.05
CA GLY A 480 18.00 -17.39 -20.62
C GLY A 480 17.32 -18.52 -21.41
N ILE A 481 18.09 -19.42 -22.01
CA ILE A 481 17.55 -20.61 -22.69
C ILE A 481 16.71 -21.49 -21.75
N LYS A 482 15.89 -22.38 -22.30
CA LYS A 482 15.02 -23.28 -21.53
C LYS A 482 15.48 -24.74 -21.65
N ALA A 483 15.06 -25.58 -20.72
CA ALA A 483 15.27 -27.03 -20.79
C ALA A 483 13.95 -27.75 -21.11
N LEU A 484 13.97 -28.60 -22.14
CA LEU A 484 12.83 -29.44 -22.51
C LEU A 484 12.88 -30.77 -21.75
N TYR A 485 11.79 -31.09 -21.08
CA TYR A 485 11.52 -32.37 -20.44
C TYR A 485 10.32 -33.04 -21.10
N GLN A 486 10.30 -34.37 -21.07
CA GLN A 486 9.16 -35.17 -21.52
C GLN A 486 8.74 -36.20 -20.47
N SER A 487 7.44 -36.50 -20.46
CA SER A 487 6.82 -37.54 -19.65
C SER A 487 6.00 -38.49 -20.52
N GLU A 488 6.17 -39.80 -20.29
CA GLU A 488 5.41 -40.88 -20.94
C GLU A 488 4.32 -41.47 -20.01
N ASP A 489 4.27 -41.02 -18.76
CA ASP A 489 3.40 -41.54 -17.70
C ASP A 489 2.43 -40.47 -17.16
N ARG A 490 1.96 -39.59 -18.06
CA ARG A 490 0.99 -38.53 -17.76
C ARG A 490 1.50 -37.57 -16.67
N GLY A 491 2.79 -37.24 -16.68
CA GLY A 491 3.42 -36.24 -15.83
C GLY A 491 3.81 -36.72 -14.43
N ILE A 492 3.85 -38.04 -14.20
CA ILE A 492 4.31 -38.61 -12.92
C ILE A 492 5.84 -38.53 -12.84
N THR A 493 6.53 -38.90 -13.93
CA THR A 493 7.98 -38.77 -14.06
C THR A 493 8.34 -37.95 -15.31
N TRP A 494 9.44 -37.20 -15.19
CA TRP A 494 9.95 -36.32 -16.24
C TRP A 494 11.38 -36.72 -16.59
N LYS A 495 11.72 -36.65 -17.87
CA LYS A 495 13.07 -36.92 -18.38
C LYS A 495 13.57 -35.72 -19.17
N TYR A 496 14.77 -35.23 -18.84
CA TYR A 496 15.44 -34.19 -19.61
C TYR A 496 15.76 -34.69 -21.03
N ILE A 497 15.47 -33.84 -22.02
CA ILE A 497 15.69 -34.14 -23.44
C ILE A 497 16.82 -33.29 -24.01
N LYS A 498 16.71 -31.95 -23.92
CA LYS A 498 17.68 -31.01 -24.48
C LYS A 498 17.50 -29.58 -23.96
N GLU A 499 18.52 -28.77 -24.15
CA GLU A 499 18.43 -27.30 -24.13
C GLU A 499 17.66 -26.79 -25.36
N VAL A 500 16.86 -25.74 -25.19
CA VAL A 500 16.06 -25.08 -26.23
C VAL A 500 16.41 -23.61 -26.23
N GLU A 501 16.87 -23.11 -27.38
CA GLU A 501 17.17 -21.69 -27.59
C GLU A 501 15.88 -20.85 -27.56
N ASN A 502 15.99 -19.60 -27.12
CA ASN A 502 14.87 -18.66 -27.16
C ASN A 502 14.56 -18.32 -28.63
N GLU A 503 13.29 -18.36 -29.00
CA GLU A 503 12.82 -17.94 -30.34
C GLU A 503 12.93 -16.43 -30.57
#